data_AF-A0A286RH21-F1
#
_entry.id   AF-A0A286RH21-F1
#
_cell.length_a   1.000
_cell.length_b   1.000
_cell.length_c   1.000
_cell.angle_alpha   90.00
_cell.angle_beta   90.00
_cell.angle_gamma   90.00
#
_symmetry.space_group_name_H-M   'P 1'
#
loop_
_entity.id
_entity.type
_entity.pdbx_description
1 polymer ?
#
loop_
_entity_poly.entity_id
_entity_poly.type
_entity_poly.pdbx_seq_one_letter_code
_entity_poly.pdbx_strand_id
1 'polypeptide(L)'
;MDGGRYTSSRSGNKTGSLKWSTVCIFAAVLVLGCQKPSPQPDGAQSTSRPAAPSSSDTEKKPAPVGQNDLKSQTADPVSAVKVFLEAVRTGDDEKVIQLFSELAREQAGKLNRQFAPVGSDTARYEVFNDVEYLAPDGARVKSTWTDLDSQGKPRTDEITWMLRKEADGWRIAGMATVIFEGEPPLLLDFENMPETLKKIELLSQEIERRAAQSQQAASQANANPVDQTTPPNAADSQPPAALPAAPVADNPAQTAQDPQPNVLRK
;
A
#
# COMPACT_ATOMS: atom_id res chain seq x y z
N MET A 1 7.93 54.80 13.97
CA MET A 1 6.50 54.58 14.24
C MET A 1 5.76 55.32 13.16
N ASP A 2 5.10 54.78 12.14
CA ASP A 2 4.70 53.45 11.66
C ASP A 2 4.47 53.67 10.14
N GLY A 3 4.78 52.82 9.16
CA GLY A 3 4.80 51.35 9.17
C GLY A 3 3.47 50.80 8.66
N GLY A 4 3.25 50.71 7.34
CA GLY A 4 2.00 50.12 6.82
C GLY A 4 1.89 50.02 5.31
N ARG A 5 2.71 49.17 4.67
CA ARG A 5 2.56 48.80 3.26
C ARG A 5 1.45 47.77 3.11
N TYR A 6 0.46 48.06 2.27
CA TYR A 6 -0.50 47.08 1.76
C TYR A 6 0.25 46.02 0.95
N THR A 7 0.17 44.76 1.35
CA THR A 7 0.58 43.62 0.53
C THR A 7 -0.66 43.03 -0.13
N SER A 8 -0.65 43.00 -1.46
CA SER A 8 -1.69 42.37 -2.27
C SER A 8 -1.52 40.85 -2.18
N SER A 9 -2.56 40.18 -1.67
CA SER A 9 -2.63 38.73 -1.56
C SER A 9 -2.80 38.11 -2.93
N ARG A 10 -1.76 37.42 -3.40
CA ARG A 10 -1.76 36.63 -4.64
C ARG A 10 -2.52 35.32 -4.37
N SER A 11 -3.80 35.29 -4.77
CA SER A 11 -4.58 34.06 -4.86
C SER A 11 -3.94 33.12 -5.89
N GLY A 12 -3.20 32.12 -5.42
CA GLY A 12 -2.72 31.02 -6.24
C GLY A 12 -3.83 29.99 -6.41
N ASN A 13 -4.49 29.99 -7.56
CA ASN A 13 -5.30 28.86 -7.99
C ASN A 13 -4.39 27.63 -8.13
N LYS A 14 -4.40 26.74 -7.14
CA LYS A 14 -3.81 25.41 -7.25
C LYS A 14 -4.73 24.55 -8.10
N THR A 15 -4.41 24.42 -9.37
CA THR A 15 -4.92 23.36 -10.25
C THR A 15 -4.51 22.02 -9.69
N GLY A 16 -5.44 21.33 -9.03
CA GLY A 16 -5.29 19.95 -8.58
C GLY A 16 -5.27 19.01 -9.77
N SER A 17 -4.07 18.73 -10.29
CA SER A 17 -3.82 17.61 -11.19
C SER A 17 -3.73 16.34 -10.33
N LEU A 18 -4.87 15.69 -10.06
CA LEU A 18 -4.94 14.40 -9.39
C LEU A 18 -4.46 13.31 -10.38
N LYS A 19 -3.16 12.99 -10.35
CA LYS A 19 -2.58 11.91 -11.15
C LYS A 19 -2.62 10.64 -10.32
N TRP A 20 -3.35 9.65 -10.81
CA TRP A 20 -3.45 8.32 -10.23
C TRP A 20 -2.08 7.64 -10.22
N SER A 21 -1.57 7.41 -9.02
CA SER A 21 -0.25 6.82 -8.79
C SER A 21 -0.34 5.30 -8.73
N THR A 22 0.38 4.67 -9.66
CA THR A 22 0.83 3.28 -9.72
C THR A 22 0.79 2.57 -8.37
N VAL A 23 -0.17 1.67 -8.18
CA VAL A 23 -0.13 0.70 -7.08
C VAL A 23 1.13 -0.13 -7.22
N CYS A 24 2.03 -0.03 -6.25
CA CYS A 24 3.15 -0.96 -6.10
C CYS A 24 2.60 -2.30 -5.63
N ILE A 25 1.97 -3.05 -6.54
CA ILE A 25 1.88 -4.50 -6.39
C ILE A 25 3.35 -4.95 -6.38
N PHE A 26 3.76 -5.68 -5.35
CA PHE A 26 5.05 -6.36 -5.28
C PHE A 26 5.15 -7.46 -6.35
N ALA A 27 5.12 -7.06 -7.62
CA ALA A 27 5.42 -7.87 -8.77
C ALA A 27 6.85 -7.51 -9.19
N ALA A 28 7.82 -8.22 -8.61
CA ALA A 28 9.21 -8.15 -9.03
C ALA A 28 9.32 -8.60 -10.50
N VAL A 29 9.46 -7.65 -11.41
CA VAL A 29 9.84 -7.89 -12.80
C VAL A 29 11.36 -8.02 -12.84
N LEU A 30 11.87 -9.24 -12.96
CA LEU A 30 13.28 -9.50 -13.20
C LEU A 30 13.63 -9.25 -14.66
N VAL A 31 14.28 -8.11 -14.94
CA VAL A 31 15.05 -7.93 -16.17
C VAL A 31 16.41 -8.57 -15.96
N LEU A 32 16.59 -9.79 -16.46
CA LEU A 32 17.88 -10.47 -16.51
C LEU A 32 18.75 -9.85 -17.61
N GLY A 33 19.61 -8.92 -17.22
CA GLY A 33 20.78 -8.50 -18.01
C GLY A 33 21.92 -9.51 -17.84
N CYS A 34 22.21 -10.27 -18.88
CA CYS A 34 23.39 -11.13 -18.97
C CYS A 34 24.69 -10.31 -18.93
N GLN A 35 25.53 -10.52 -17.93
CA GLN A 35 26.93 -10.06 -17.96
C GLN A 35 27.88 -11.27 -17.87
N LYS A 36 28.50 -11.58 -19.01
CA LYS A 36 29.55 -12.60 -19.17
C LYS A 36 30.81 -12.19 -18.39
N PRO A 37 31.45 -13.09 -17.63
CA PRO A 37 32.81 -12.87 -17.17
C PRO A 37 33.83 -13.23 -18.27
N SER A 38 34.76 -12.31 -18.54
CA SER A 38 35.96 -12.57 -19.35
C SER A 38 37.04 -13.25 -18.48
N PRO A 39 37.81 -14.21 -19.02
CA PRO A 39 38.95 -14.81 -18.34
C PRO A 39 40.24 -14.02 -18.64
N GLN A 40 41.12 -13.87 -17.65
CA GLN A 40 42.50 -13.40 -17.88
C GLN A 40 43.50 -14.32 -17.14
N PRO A 41 44.70 -14.58 -17.72
CA PRO A 41 45.49 -15.78 -17.45
C PRO A 41 46.63 -15.60 -16.43
N ASP A 42 47.25 -16.74 -16.13
CA ASP A 42 48.39 -16.99 -15.24
C ASP A 42 49.62 -16.08 -15.39
N GLY A 43 50.33 -15.85 -14.27
CA GLY A 43 51.68 -15.24 -14.30
C GLY A 43 52.34 -14.96 -12.94
N ALA A 44 53.00 -15.99 -12.38
CA ALA A 44 54.27 -16.02 -11.63
C ALA A 44 54.74 -14.95 -10.59
N GLN A 45 55.22 -15.52 -9.46
CA GLN A 45 56.45 -15.23 -8.68
C GLN A 45 56.48 -14.21 -7.51
N SER A 46 56.61 -14.81 -6.31
CA SER A 46 57.57 -14.56 -5.20
C SER A 46 57.86 -13.15 -4.69
N THR A 47 57.64 -12.92 -3.38
CA THR A 47 58.70 -12.63 -2.38
C THR A 47 58.12 -12.48 -0.95
N SER A 48 58.99 -12.64 0.02
CA SER A 48 58.88 -12.90 1.47
C SER A 48 58.37 -11.78 2.41
N ARG A 49 57.59 -12.19 3.45
CA ARG A 49 57.60 -11.84 4.92
C ARG A 49 57.51 -10.33 5.33
N PRO A 50 56.87 -9.88 6.46
CA PRO A 50 56.58 -10.55 7.74
C PRO A 50 55.14 -10.49 8.29
N ALA A 51 54.93 -11.34 9.29
CA ALA A 51 53.76 -11.44 10.16
C ALA A 51 53.42 -10.13 10.89
N ALA A 52 52.14 -9.78 10.86
CA ALA A 52 51.47 -8.96 11.86
C ALA A 52 50.32 -9.81 12.46
N PRO A 53 50.10 -9.76 13.78
CA PRO A 53 49.02 -10.50 14.41
C PRO A 53 47.67 -9.95 13.98
N SER A 54 46.83 -10.85 13.47
CA SER A 54 45.43 -10.61 13.14
C SER A 54 44.67 -10.07 14.34
N SER A 55 44.14 -8.85 14.22
CA SER A 55 42.98 -8.43 14.99
C SER A 55 41.80 -9.28 14.53
N SER A 56 41.39 -10.21 15.37
CA SER A 56 40.14 -10.96 15.23
C SER A 56 38.98 -10.00 15.49
N ASP A 57 38.64 -9.16 14.51
CA ASP A 57 37.29 -8.61 14.42
C ASP A 57 36.38 -9.81 14.13
N THR A 58 35.81 -10.33 15.21
CA THR A 58 34.70 -11.27 15.14
C THR A 58 33.52 -10.45 14.66
N GLU A 59 33.44 -10.30 13.34
CA GLU A 59 32.24 -9.87 12.64
C GLU A 59 31.12 -10.82 13.07
N LYS A 60 30.29 -10.31 13.96
CA LYS A 60 29.19 -11.01 14.61
C LYS A 60 28.15 -11.30 13.53
N LYS A 61 28.36 -12.40 12.79
CA LYS A 61 27.35 -13.06 11.97
C LYS A 61 26.11 -13.24 12.86
N PRO A 62 24.94 -12.67 12.51
CA PRO A 62 23.74 -12.87 13.30
C PRO A 62 23.42 -14.36 13.32
N ALA A 63 23.22 -14.89 14.52
CA ALA A 63 22.83 -16.27 14.73
C ALA A 63 21.49 -16.54 14.03
N PRO A 64 21.26 -17.76 13.51
CA PRO A 64 19.94 -18.14 12.99
C PRO A 64 18.92 -17.95 14.11
N VAL A 65 17.90 -17.14 13.84
CA VAL A 65 16.79 -16.88 14.75
C VAL A 65 16.17 -18.23 15.09
N GLY A 66 16.20 -18.63 16.37
CA GLY A 66 15.65 -19.92 16.77
C GLY A 66 14.13 -19.93 16.53
N GLN A 67 13.56 -21.05 16.08
CA GLN A 67 12.11 -21.19 15.89
C GLN A 67 11.30 -20.83 17.16
N ASN A 68 11.87 -21.04 18.35
CA ASN A 68 11.26 -20.64 19.62
C ASN A 68 11.15 -19.10 19.78
N ASP A 69 12.08 -18.34 19.21
CA ASP A 69 12.04 -16.88 19.25
C ASP A 69 10.93 -16.34 18.35
N LEU A 70 10.68 -16.94 17.19
CA LEU A 70 9.58 -16.54 16.32
C LEU A 70 8.20 -16.84 16.92
N LYS A 71 8.05 -17.99 17.58
CA LYS A 71 6.81 -18.35 18.27
C LYS A 71 6.43 -17.35 19.35
N SER A 72 7.39 -16.94 20.18
CA SER A 72 7.17 -15.93 21.22
C SER A 72 6.90 -14.54 20.64
N GLN A 73 7.60 -14.16 19.56
CA GLN A 73 7.39 -12.90 18.84
C GLN A 73 6.04 -12.82 18.11
N THR A 74 5.40 -13.95 17.83
CA THR A 74 4.13 -14.04 17.08
C THR A 74 2.99 -14.63 17.92
N ALA A 75 3.04 -14.45 19.25
CA ALA A 75 2.06 -14.98 20.18
C ALA A 75 0.66 -14.37 20.00
N ASP A 76 0.57 -13.15 19.47
CA ASP A 76 -0.67 -12.45 19.14
C ASP A 76 -0.67 -11.92 17.69
N PRO A 77 -1.86 -11.60 17.11
CA PRO A 77 -1.97 -11.18 15.72
C PRO A 77 -1.22 -9.88 15.39
N VAL A 78 -1.24 -8.90 16.30
CA VAL A 78 -0.61 -7.60 16.08
C VAL A 78 0.90 -7.77 16.04
N SER A 79 1.47 -8.52 16.98
CA SER A 79 2.91 -8.81 16.99
C SER A 79 3.34 -9.60 15.76
N ALA A 80 2.54 -10.57 15.29
CA ALA A 80 2.82 -11.28 14.05
C ALA A 80 2.89 -10.34 12.82
N VAL A 81 1.94 -9.40 12.68
CA VAL A 81 1.99 -8.39 11.60
C VAL A 81 3.20 -7.47 11.75
N LYS A 82 3.54 -7.01 12.97
CA LYS A 82 4.73 -6.17 13.19
C LYS A 82 6.02 -6.87 12.77
N VAL A 83 6.19 -8.13 13.19
CA VAL A 83 7.37 -8.93 12.86
C VAL A 83 7.44 -9.19 11.35
N PHE A 84 6.29 -9.43 10.71
CA PHE A 84 6.20 -9.59 9.27
C PHE A 84 6.58 -8.30 8.53
N LEU A 85 5.96 -7.17 8.85
CA LEU A 85 6.24 -5.90 8.19
C LEU A 85 7.68 -5.43 8.40
N GLU A 86 8.27 -5.72 9.56
CA GLU A 86 9.70 -5.46 9.77
C GLU A 86 10.57 -6.30 8.84
N ALA A 87 10.29 -7.61 8.74
CA ALA A 87 11.02 -8.50 7.84
C ALA A 87 10.89 -8.06 6.37
N VAL A 88 9.69 -7.65 5.95
CA VAL A 88 9.43 -7.06 4.62
C VAL A 88 10.26 -5.79 4.43
N ARG A 89 10.24 -4.88 5.41
CA ARG A 89 10.99 -3.61 5.36
C ARG A 89 12.48 -3.82 5.22
N THR A 90 13.04 -4.80 5.93
CA THR A 90 14.48 -5.10 5.91
C THR A 90 14.91 -6.09 4.82
N GLY A 91 13.98 -6.63 4.03
CA GLY A 91 14.28 -7.66 3.02
C GLY A 91 14.73 -9.00 3.61
N ASP A 92 14.23 -9.37 4.79
CA ASP A 92 14.51 -10.66 5.42
C ASP A 92 13.56 -11.73 4.88
N ASP A 93 13.83 -12.19 3.65
CA ASP A 93 13.00 -13.12 2.91
C ASP A 93 12.77 -14.44 3.65
N GLU A 94 13.79 -14.96 4.32
CA GLU A 94 13.68 -16.21 5.07
C GLU A 94 12.66 -16.07 6.21
N LYS A 95 12.70 -14.93 6.92
CA LYS A 95 11.75 -14.63 7.98
C LYS A 95 10.34 -14.35 7.45
N VAL A 96 10.22 -13.63 6.33
CA VAL A 96 8.94 -13.42 5.63
C VAL A 96 8.30 -14.77 5.28
N ILE A 97 9.07 -15.69 4.69
CA ILE A 97 8.58 -17.03 4.32
C ILE A 97 8.08 -17.77 5.56
N GLN A 98 8.82 -17.75 6.66
CA GLN A 98 8.44 -18.43 7.91
C GLN A 98 7.17 -17.87 8.57
N LEU A 99 6.80 -16.62 8.25
CA LEU A 99 5.65 -15.93 8.81
C LEU A 99 4.37 -16.12 8.01
N PHE A 100 4.42 -16.66 6.78
CA PHE A 100 3.22 -17.12 6.09
C PHE A 100 2.61 -18.35 6.78
N SER A 101 1.32 -18.59 6.59
CA SER A 101 0.69 -19.83 7.06
C SER A 101 1.32 -21.04 6.36
N GLU A 102 1.21 -22.22 6.97
CA GLU A 102 1.68 -23.46 6.38
C GLU A 102 1.10 -23.67 4.98
N LEU A 103 -0.21 -23.49 4.84
CA LEU A 103 -0.88 -23.60 3.56
C LEU A 103 -0.37 -22.56 2.55
N ALA A 104 -0.18 -21.30 2.96
CA ALA A 104 0.38 -20.28 2.08
C ALA A 104 1.81 -20.62 1.61
N ARG A 105 2.67 -21.13 2.51
CA ARG A 105 4.03 -21.60 2.15
C ARG A 105 4.00 -22.76 1.16
N GLU A 106 3.12 -23.73 1.38
CA GLU A 106 2.94 -24.86 0.46
C GLU A 106 2.52 -24.38 -0.94
N GLN A 107 1.59 -23.43 -1.01
CA GLN A 107 1.13 -22.88 -2.28
C GLN A 107 2.24 -22.08 -2.99
N ALA A 108 3.02 -21.29 -2.25
CA ALA A 108 4.16 -20.56 -2.80
C ALA A 108 5.24 -21.51 -3.37
N GLY A 109 5.55 -22.60 -2.65
CA GLY A 109 6.51 -23.62 -3.08
C GLY A 109 6.13 -24.30 -4.41
N LYS A 110 4.83 -24.55 -4.64
CA LYS A 110 4.32 -25.17 -5.88
C LYS A 110 4.56 -24.31 -7.13
N LEU A 111 4.71 -22.99 -6.96
CA LEU A 111 4.84 -22.06 -8.07
C LEU A 111 6.29 -21.67 -8.38
N ASN A 112 7.26 -22.23 -7.66
CA ASN A 112 8.69 -21.93 -7.78
C ASN A 112 8.99 -20.42 -7.83
N ARG A 113 8.14 -19.64 -7.16
CA ARG A 113 8.11 -18.18 -7.20
C ARG A 113 8.60 -17.64 -5.86
N GLN A 114 9.62 -16.80 -5.93
CA GLN A 114 10.12 -16.08 -4.78
C GLN A 114 9.20 -14.88 -4.50
N PHE A 115 8.41 -14.97 -3.44
CA PHE A 115 7.58 -13.87 -2.93
C PHE A 115 8.41 -12.98 -1.99
N ALA A 116 9.57 -12.53 -2.49
CA ALA A 116 10.46 -11.63 -1.75
C ALA A 116 10.09 -10.19 -2.10
N PRO A 117 9.55 -9.41 -1.15
CA PRO A 117 9.47 -7.97 -1.32
C PRO A 117 10.88 -7.42 -1.44
N VAL A 118 11.10 -6.50 -2.38
CA VAL A 118 12.30 -5.68 -2.34
C VAL A 118 12.15 -4.80 -1.10
N GLY A 119 13.00 -5.02 -0.09
CA GLY A 119 13.01 -4.21 1.13
C GLY A 119 13.16 -2.72 0.81
N SER A 120 12.77 -1.87 1.77
CA SER A 120 12.80 -0.42 1.62
C SER A 120 13.27 0.27 2.88
N ASP A 121 14.42 0.93 2.80
CA ASP A 121 14.99 1.71 3.89
C ASP A 121 14.18 2.98 4.21
N THR A 122 13.41 3.46 3.23
CA THR A 122 12.54 4.64 3.37
C THR A 122 11.16 4.28 3.92
N ALA A 123 10.77 3.00 3.84
CA ALA A 123 9.48 2.55 4.31
C ALA A 123 9.31 2.68 5.84
N ARG A 124 8.11 3.05 6.25
CA ARG A 124 7.64 3.10 7.64
C ARG A 124 6.28 2.45 7.70
N TYR A 125 5.95 1.80 8.81
CA TYR A 125 4.64 1.18 8.98
C TYR A 125 4.07 1.47 10.37
N GLU A 126 2.74 1.43 10.45
CA GLU A 126 1.99 1.45 11.70
C GLU A 126 1.04 0.26 11.72
N VAL A 127 0.97 -0.47 12.83
CA VAL A 127 0.03 -1.58 13.02
C VAL A 127 -0.97 -1.17 14.08
N PHE A 128 -2.25 -1.18 13.73
CA PHE A 128 -3.32 -0.81 14.64
C PHE A 128 -3.56 -1.93 15.66
N ASN A 129 -3.89 -1.55 16.90
CA ASN A 129 -4.19 -2.52 17.96
C ASN A 129 -5.63 -3.06 17.91
N ASP A 130 -6.45 -2.59 16.96
CA ASP A 130 -7.81 -3.08 16.75
C ASP A 130 -7.75 -4.40 15.95
N VAL A 131 -8.11 -5.49 16.62
CA VAL A 131 -8.06 -6.84 16.06
C VAL A 131 -9.46 -7.39 15.96
N GLU A 132 -9.87 -7.75 14.73
CA GLU A 132 -11.09 -8.50 14.49
C GLU A 132 -10.76 -9.99 14.55
N TYR A 133 -11.08 -10.66 15.66
CA TYR A 133 -10.93 -12.11 15.78
C TYR A 133 -12.07 -12.83 15.06
N LEU A 134 -11.72 -13.81 14.23
CA LEU A 134 -12.64 -14.62 13.44
C LEU A 134 -12.58 -16.06 13.96
N ALA A 135 -13.70 -16.60 14.44
CA ALA A 135 -13.72 -17.98 14.92
C ALA A 135 -13.55 -18.99 13.76
N PRO A 136 -12.85 -20.12 13.97
CA PRO A 136 -12.22 -20.55 15.23
C PRO A 136 -10.78 -20.02 15.45
N ASP A 137 -10.05 -19.67 14.40
CA ASP A 137 -8.60 -19.50 14.41
C ASP A 137 -8.09 -18.35 13.50
N GLY A 138 -8.98 -17.46 13.06
CA GLY A 138 -8.67 -16.34 12.20
C GLY A 138 -8.54 -15.03 12.96
N ALA A 139 -7.81 -14.08 12.38
CA ALA A 139 -7.84 -12.68 12.80
C ALA A 139 -7.64 -11.75 11.60
N ARG A 140 -8.14 -10.53 11.72
CA ARG A 140 -7.77 -9.42 10.83
C ARG A 140 -7.14 -8.30 11.62
N VAL A 141 -6.05 -7.77 11.06
CA VAL A 141 -5.29 -6.67 11.66
C VAL A 141 -5.03 -5.64 10.58
N LYS A 142 -5.31 -4.38 10.88
CA LYS A 142 -5.04 -3.27 9.97
C LYS A 142 -3.63 -2.73 10.18
N SER A 143 -3.03 -2.23 9.10
CA SER A 143 -1.80 -1.46 9.14
C SER A 143 -1.78 -0.37 8.08
N THR A 144 -0.89 0.61 8.25
CA THR A 144 -0.45 1.47 7.17
C THR A 144 0.97 1.11 6.75
N TRP A 145 1.27 1.25 5.47
CA TRP A 145 2.61 1.19 4.91
C TRP A 145 2.88 2.50 4.19
N THR A 146 3.89 3.25 4.62
CA THR A 146 4.29 4.51 3.99
C THR A 146 5.66 4.37 3.38
N ASP A 147 5.80 4.67 2.10
CA ASP A 147 7.09 4.67 1.41
C ASP A 147 7.18 5.82 0.38
N LEU A 148 8.36 6.05 -0.17
CA LEU A 148 8.55 7.04 -1.23
C LEU A 148 8.18 6.45 -2.59
N ASP A 149 7.39 7.20 -3.36
CA ASP A 149 7.09 6.88 -4.74
C ASP A 149 8.28 7.18 -5.67
N SER A 150 8.09 6.95 -6.97
CA SER A 150 9.11 7.22 -8.01
C SER A 150 9.49 8.71 -8.14
N GLN A 151 8.75 9.63 -7.50
CA GLN A 151 9.05 11.06 -7.41
C GLN A 151 9.66 11.46 -6.06
N GLY A 152 9.93 10.49 -5.18
CA GLY A 152 10.44 10.74 -3.83
C GLY A 152 9.39 11.31 -2.88
N LYS A 153 8.09 11.20 -3.19
CA LYS A 153 7.02 11.67 -2.31
C LYS A 153 6.48 10.53 -1.45
N PRO A 154 6.16 10.78 -0.17
CA PRO A 154 5.49 9.78 0.65
C PRO A 154 4.14 9.38 0.06
N ARG A 155 3.93 8.08 -0.01
CA ARG A 155 2.68 7.40 -0.34
C ARG A 155 2.35 6.46 0.81
N THR A 156 1.11 6.51 1.28
CA THR A 156 0.61 5.62 2.33
C THR A 156 -0.46 4.69 1.77
N ASP A 157 -0.28 3.40 1.97
CA ASP A 157 -1.23 2.35 1.63
C ASP A 157 -1.83 1.74 2.91
N GLU A 158 -3.15 1.60 2.94
CA GLU A 158 -3.85 0.88 4.01
C GLU A 158 -3.97 -0.60 3.64
N ILE A 159 -3.61 -1.46 4.59
CA ILE A 159 -3.60 -2.91 4.39
C ILE A 159 -4.33 -3.59 5.55
N THR A 160 -5.25 -4.49 5.22
CA THR A 160 -5.84 -5.42 6.18
C THR A 160 -5.19 -6.79 5.98
N TRP A 161 -4.49 -7.28 7.00
CA TRP A 161 -3.88 -8.59 7.00
C TRP A 161 -4.87 -9.64 7.48
N MET A 162 -4.93 -10.79 6.80
CA MET A 162 -5.63 -11.96 7.31
C MET A 162 -4.62 -12.91 7.93
N LEU A 163 -4.92 -13.38 9.14
CA LEU A 163 -4.06 -14.25 9.89
C LEU A 163 -4.75 -15.56 10.26
N ARG A 164 -3.93 -16.60 10.45
CA ARG A 164 -4.30 -17.90 11.01
C ARG A 164 -3.51 -18.16 12.29
N LYS A 165 -4.17 -18.75 13.29
CA LYS A 165 -3.51 -19.23 14.50
C LYS A 165 -3.05 -20.66 14.30
N GLU A 166 -1.74 -20.87 14.21
CA GLU A 166 -1.11 -22.18 14.10
C GLU A 166 -0.48 -22.62 15.43
N ALA A 167 0.04 -23.86 15.47
CA ALA A 167 0.70 -24.40 16.66
C ALA A 167 1.89 -23.55 17.14
N ASP A 168 2.55 -22.85 16.20
CA ASP A 168 3.74 -22.04 16.44
C ASP A 168 3.49 -20.53 16.41
N GLY A 169 2.24 -20.12 16.60
CA GLY A 169 1.83 -18.71 16.71
C GLY A 169 0.97 -18.27 15.53
N TRP A 170 0.76 -16.96 15.43
CA TRP A 170 -0.02 -16.37 14.35
C TRP A 170 0.81 -16.26 13.07
N ARG A 171 0.17 -16.52 11.93
CA ARG A 171 0.77 -16.52 10.59
C ARG A 171 -0.08 -15.75 9.59
N ILE A 172 0.57 -15.18 8.59
CA ILE A 172 -0.07 -14.41 7.51
C ILE A 172 -0.67 -15.38 6.48
N ALA A 173 -1.98 -15.28 6.27
CA ALA A 173 -2.72 -16.06 5.27
C ALA A 173 -3.14 -15.24 4.05
N GLY A 174 -3.11 -13.91 4.14
CA GLY A 174 -3.47 -13.05 3.00
C GLY A 174 -3.34 -11.56 3.32
N MET A 175 -3.65 -10.74 2.31
CA MET A 175 -3.81 -9.30 2.47
C MET A 175 -5.02 -8.76 1.68
N ALA A 176 -5.60 -7.67 2.16
CA ALA A 176 -6.62 -6.91 1.45
C ALA A 176 -6.26 -5.42 1.45
N THR A 177 -6.34 -4.77 0.30
CA THR A 177 -6.01 -3.33 0.17
C THR A 177 -6.87 -2.67 -0.91
N VAL A 178 -7.16 -1.38 -0.75
CA VAL A 178 -7.90 -0.58 -1.74
C VAL A 178 -6.92 -0.12 -2.81
N ILE A 179 -7.14 -0.60 -4.04
CA ILE A 179 -6.28 -0.30 -5.19
C ILE A 179 -6.76 0.98 -5.90
N PHE A 180 -8.08 1.10 -6.05
CA PHE A 180 -8.73 2.22 -6.72
C PHE A 180 -9.66 2.90 -5.72
N GLU A 181 -9.60 4.23 -5.66
CA GLU A 181 -10.45 5.01 -4.76
C GLU A 181 -11.94 4.73 -5.04
N GLY A 182 -12.70 4.48 -3.97
CA GLY A 182 -14.12 4.17 -4.05
C GLY A 182 -14.46 2.71 -4.39
N GLU A 183 -13.46 1.85 -4.64
CA GLU A 183 -13.68 0.43 -4.89
C GLU A 183 -13.46 -0.43 -3.63
N PRO A 184 -14.10 -1.61 -3.55
CA PRO A 184 -13.84 -2.56 -2.48
C PRO A 184 -12.36 -2.98 -2.42
N PRO A 185 -11.82 -3.30 -1.22
CA PRO A 185 -10.48 -3.84 -1.10
C PRO A 185 -10.29 -5.11 -1.93
N LEU A 186 -9.20 -5.19 -2.68
CA LEU A 186 -8.80 -6.41 -3.37
C LEU A 186 -8.20 -7.38 -2.36
N LEU A 187 -8.87 -8.52 -2.16
CA LEU A 187 -8.39 -9.62 -1.34
C LEU A 187 -7.43 -10.52 -2.14
N LEU A 188 -6.19 -10.61 -1.70
CA LEU A 188 -5.19 -11.58 -2.11
C LEU A 188 -5.08 -12.66 -1.03
N ASP A 189 -5.60 -13.84 -1.34
CA ASP A 189 -5.57 -15.01 -0.47
C ASP A 189 -4.30 -15.83 -0.78
N PHE A 190 -3.35 -15.85 0.16
CA PHE A 190 -2.09 -16.55 -0.04
C PHE A 190 -2.25 -18.08 0.05
N GLU A 191 -3.35 -18.55 0.65
CA GLU A 191 -3.71 -19.96 0.73
C GLU A 191 -4.40 -20.46 -0.55
N ASN A 192 -4.83 -19.56 -1.44
CA ASN A 192 -5.40 -19.85 -2.75
C ASN A 192 -4.65 -19.10 -3.87
N MET A 193 -3.42 -19.57 -4.17
CA MET A 193 -2.58 -18.94 -5.18
C MET A 193 -3.18 -18.88 -6.60
N PRO A 194 -3.87 -19.91 -7.13
CA PRO A 194 -4.47 -19.82 -8.46
C PRO A 194 -5.45 -18.65 -8.60
N GLU A 195 -6.29 -18.42 -7.58
CA GLU A 195 -7.21 -17.28 -7.57
C GLU A 195 -6.46 -15.96 -7.41
N THR A 196 -5.49 -15.89 -6.52
CA THR A 196 -4.67 -14.69 -6.31
C THR A 196 -3.90 -14.28 -7.56
N LEU A 197 -3.34 -15.23 -8.31
CA LEU A 197 -2.67 -14.94 -9.59
C LEU A 197 -3.64 -14.39 -10.63
N LYS A 198 -4.83 -14.98 -10.74
CA LYS A 198 -5.89 -14.48 -11.62
C LYS A 198 -6.29 -13.05 -11.25
N LYS A 199 -6.42 -12.74 -9.95
CA LYS A 199 -6.71 -11.39 -9.47
C LYS A 199 -5.60 -10.39 -9.81
N ILE A 200 -4.34 -10.78 -9.65
CA ILE A 200 -3.18 -9.95 -10.02
C ILE A 200 -3.18 -9.67 -11.53
N GLU A 201 -3.40 -10.68 -12.36
CA GLU A 201 -3.45 -10.52 -13.82
C GLU A 201 -4.57 -9.56 -14.25
N LEU A 202 -5.78 -9.75 -13.72
CA LEU A 202 -6.91 -8.85 -13.98
C LEU A 202 -6.64 -7.43 -13.51
N LEU A 203 -5.98 -7.28 -12.36
CA LEU A 203 -5.59 -5.98 -11.85
C LEU A 203 -4.56 -5.30 -12.76
N SER A 204 -3.54 -6.02 -13.25
CA SER A 204 -2.58 -5.49 -14.21
C SER A 204 -3.26 -4.98 -15.49
N GLN A 205 -4.18 -5.76 -16.05
CA GLN A 205 -4.97 -5.35 -17.23
C GLN A 205 -5.81 -4.09 -16.96
N GLU A 206 -6.42 -4.00 -15.78
CA GLU A 206 -7.24 -2.85 -15.41
C GLU A 206 -6.40 -1.57 -15.21
N ILE A 207 -5.21 -1.69 -14.60
CA ILE A 207 -4.26 -0.57 -14.47
C ILE A 207 -3.88 -0.04 -15.87
N GLU A 208 -3.53 -0.93 -16.79
CA GLU A 208 -3.18 -0.55 -18.17
C GLU A 208 -4.35 0.13 -18.89
N ARG A 209 -5.56 -0.44 -18.78
CA ARG A 209 -6.77 0.11 -19.39
C ARG A 209 -7.05 1.53 -18.89
N ARG A 210 -6.95 1.78 -17.58
CA ARG A 210 -7.19 3.11 -16.98
C ARG A 210 -6.07 4.10 -17.32
N ALA A 211 -4.83 3.65 -17.41
CA ALA A 211 -3.72 4.48 -17.87
C ALA A 211 -3.95 4.95 -19.31
N ALA A 212 -4.35 4.03 -20.21
CA ALA A 212 -4.65 4.36 -21.60
C ALA A 212 -5.82 5.36 -21.73
N GLN A 213 -6.91 5.15 -20.98
CA GLN A 213 -8.04 6.09 -20.98
C GLN A 213 -7.67 7.48 -20.47
N SER A 214 -6.86 7.55 -19.40
CA SER A 214 -6.39 8.83 -18.86
C SER A 214 -5.51 9.60 -19.86
N GLN A 215 -4.65 8.89 -20.61
CA GLN A 215 -3.82 9.49 -21.66
C GLN A 215 -4.67 10.02 -22.83
N GLN A 216 -5.69 9.27 -23.25
CA GLN A 216 -6.61 9.70 -24.31
C GLN A 216 -7.42 10.93 -23.91
N ALA A 217 -7.96 10.97 -22.69
CA ALA A 217 -8.68 12.13 -22.16
C ALA A 217 -7.79 13.39 -22.09
N ALA A 218 -6.54 13.25 -21.64
CA ALA A 218 -5.58 14.36 -21.61
C ALA A 218 -5.23 14.88 -23.02
N SER A 219 -5.16 13.99 -24.01
CA SER A 219 -4.85 14.33 -25.40
C SER A 219 -6.01 15.08 -26.07
N GLN A 220 -7.25 14.67 -25.80
CA GLN A 220 -8.45 15.36 -26.29
C GLN A 220 -8.67 16.73 -25.63
N ALA A 221 -8.35 16.87 -24.35
CA ALA A 221 -8.43 18.17 -23.65
C ALA A 221 -7.41 19.20 -24.17
N ASN A 222 -6.22 18.77 -24.61
CA ASN A 222 -5.22 19.65 -25.21
C ASN A 222 -5.44 19.96 -26.71
N ALA A 223 -6.31 19.19 -27.40
CA ALA A 223 -6.59 19.38 -28.82
C ALA A 223 -7.69 20.43 -29.10
N ASN A 224 -8.39 20.93 -28.06
CA ASN A 224 -9.32 22.05 -28.16
C ASN A 224 -8.79 23.27 -27.36
N PRO A 225 -7.87 24.08 -27.93
CA PRO A 225 -7.68 25.43 -27.41
C PRO A 225 -8.91 26.24 -27.83
N VAL A 226 -9.82 26.46 -26.89
CA VAL A 226 -10.87 27.47 -27.06
C VAL A 226 -10.16 28.82 -27.17
N ASP A 227 -10.15 29.37 -28.38
CA ASP A 227 -9.75 30.74 -28.66
C ASP A 227 -10.75 31.70 -27.99
N GLN A 228 -10.45 32.09 -26.74
CA GLN A 228 -11.11 33.20 -26.05
C GLN A 228 -10.13 34.37 -25.93
N THR A 229 -9.80 34.96 -27.08
CA THR A 229 -9.33 36.35 -27.15
C THR A 229 -10.52 37.27 -27.41
N THR A 230 -11.29 37.60 -26.36
CA THR A 230 -12.08 38.85 -26.39
C THR A 230 -12.33 39.39 -24.97
N PRO A 231 -11.71 40.53 -24.63
CA PRO A 231 -12.32 41.49 -23.72
C PRO A 231 -12.34 42.91 -24.31
N PRO A 232 -13.06 43.88 -23.74
CA PRO A 232 -14.37 43.83 -23.10
C PRO A 232 -15.32 44.88 -23.73
N ASN A 233 -16.64 44.64 -23.80
CA ASN A 233 -17.59 45.74 -24.04
C ASN A 233 -18.25 46.14 -22.73
N ALA A 234 -17.87 47.33 -22.24
CA ALA A 234 -18.49 48.03 -21.15
C ALA A 234 -19.63 48.88 -21.71
N ALA A 235 -20.87 48.50 -21.43
CA ALA A 235 -22.03 49.38 -21.25
C ALA A 235 -23.30 48.51 -21.23
N ASP A 236 -23.81 48.22 -20.04
CA ASP A 236 -25.13 48.77 -19.71
C ASP A 236 -25.38 48.71 -18.21
N SER A 237 -25.79 49.86 -17.69
CA SER A 237 -26.16 50.05 -16.29
C SER A 237 -27.63 49.70 -16.12
N GLN A 238 -27.97 48.75 -15.26
CA GLN A 238 -29.34 48.65 -14.74
C GLN A 238 -29.38 47.97 -13.36
N PRO A 239 -29.78 48.70 -12.30
CA PRO A 239 -30.51 48.14 -11.16
C PRO A 239 -31.99 48.56 -11.23
N PRO A 240 -32.90 48.11 -10.34
CA PRO A 240 -32.93 46.91 -9.49
C PRO A 240 -34.27 46.12 -9.65
N ALA A 241 -34.37 44.88 -9.14
CA ALA A 241 -35.65 44.36 -8.60
C ALA A 241 -35.49 43.02 -7.86
N ALA A 242 -35.76 43.08 -6.56
CA ALA A 242 -36.50 42.14 -5.72
C ALA A 242 -36.34 40.61 -5.91
N LEU A 243 -35.85 40.00 -4.83
CA LEU A 243 -36.09 38.62 -4.42
C LEU A 243 -37.59 38.28 -4.39
N PRO A 244 -37.98 37.09 -4.86
CA PRO A 244 -39.06 36.33 -4.23
C PRO A 244 -38.51 35.16 -3.42
N ALA A 245 -39.15 34.98 -2.26
CA ALA A 245 -38.82 34.07 -1.18
C ALA A 245 -38.79 32.59 -1.59
N ALA A 246 -37.96 31.83 -0.88
CA ALA A 246 -37.94 30.38 -0.90
C ALA A 246 -39.26 29.79 -0.36
N PRO A 247 -39.79 28.71 -0.93
CA PRO A 247 -40.79 27.90 -0.26
C PRO A 247 -40.12 27.02 0.79
N VAL A 248 -40.49 27.28 2.05
CA VAL A 248 -40.33 26.38 3.20
C VAL A 248 -41.14 25.11 2.91
N ALA A 249 -40.48 23.97 2.75
CA ALA A 249 -41.14 22.67 2.73
C ALA A 249 -41.11 22.09 4.15
N ASP A 250 -42.33 21.95 4.67
CA ASP A 250 -42.71 21.43 5.97
C ASP A 250 -42.16 20.02 6.24
N ASN A 251 -41.70 19.85 7.47
CA ASN A 251 -41.35 18.58 8.08
C ASN A 251 -42.47 18.20 9.06
N PRO A 252 -43.32 17.19 8.78
CA PRO A 252 -44.14 16.61 9.82
C PRO A 252 -43.43 15.39 10.42
N ALA A 253 -43.00 15.58 11.67
CA ALA A 253 -42.81 14.49 12.60
C ALA A 253 -44.11 13.69 12.74
N GLN A 254 -44.03 12.37 12.56
CA GLN A 254 -45.02 11.43 13.09
C GLN A 254 -44.35 10.42 14.03
N THR A 255 -44.51 10.76 15.30
CA THR A 255 -44.72 9.95 16.49
C THR A 255 -45.07 8.47 16.27
N ALA A 256 -44.25 7.62 16.90
CA ALA A 256 -44.53 6.37 17.62
C ALA A 256 -45.80 5.56 17.28
N GLN A 257 -45.61 4.27 17.01
CA GLN A 257 -46.35 3.20 17.70
C GLN A 257 -45.67 1.83 17.54
N ASP A 258 -45.26 1.29 18.68
CA ASP A 258 -44.82 -0.07 18.96
C ASP A 258 -46.06 -0.93 19.27
N PRO A 259 -46.19 -2.15 18.71
CA PRO A 259 -47.03 -3.18 19.31
C PRO A 259 -46.23 -4.44 19.69
N GLN A 260 -46.04 -4.55 21.01
CA GLN A 260 -45.93 -5.70 21.93
C GLN A 260 -45.99 -7.17 21.40
N PRO A 261 -45.38 -8.11 22.16
CA PRO A 261 -45.02 -9.45 21.72
C PRO A 261 -46.16 -10.49 21.82
N ASN A 262 -46.13 -11.43 20.89
CA ASN A 262 -47.02 -12.59 20.86
C ASN A 262 -46.60 -13.62 21.93
N VAL A 263 -47.34 -13.65 23.04
CA VAL A 263 -47.30 -14.73 24.03
C VAL A 263 -48.21 -15.87 23.59
N LEU A 264 -47.63 -16.96 23.09
CA LEU A 264 -48.36 -18.20 22.87
C LEU A 264 -48.25 -19.09 24.13
N ARG A 265 -49.36 -19.22 24.86
CA ARG A 265 -49.58 -20.27 25.86
C ARG A 265 -50.71 -21.18 25.40
N LYS A 266 -50.39 -22.45 25.16
CA LYS A 266 -51.00 -23.61 25.83
C LYS A 266 -50.18 -24.85 25.59
#